data_AF-A0A9D8ZAA2-F1
#
_entry.id   AF-A0A9D8ZAA2-F1
#
_cell.length_a   1.000
_cell.length_b   1.000
_cell.length_c   1.000
_cell.angle_alpha   90.00
_cell.angle_beta   90.00
_cell.angle_gamma   90.00
#
_symmetry.space_group_name_H-M   'P 1'
#
loop_
_entity.id
_entity.type
_entity.pdbx_description
1 polymer ?
#
loop_
_entity_poly.entity_id
_entity_poly.type
_entity_poly.pdbx_seq_one_letter_code
_entity_poly.pdbx_strand_id
1 'polypeptide(L)'
;MNDISKEMFDAFAASAKAAADNAVLLNKELLEFGKTRIEIDASTAEAMLGAKSMSDLLALQRDFMVAAFEAYAEESGKLREMTMDMTNQMVGRISKPLAA
;
A
#
# COMPACT_ATOMS: atom_id res chain seq x y z
N MET A 1 -40.47 -6.32 8.63
CA MET A 1 -39.84 -6.91 7.43
C MET A 1 -39.29 -5.86 6.46
N ASN A 2 -39.90 -4.67 6.31
CA ASN A 2 -39.41 -3.66 5.35
C ASN A 2 -38.17 -2.87 5.84
N ASP A 3 -37.96 -2.73 7.15
CA ASP A 3 -36.81 -1.99 7.70
C ASP A 3 -35.51 -2.81 7.68
N ILE A 4 -35.58 -4.10 8.00
CA ILE A 4 -34.42 -5.02 7.92
C ILE A 4 -33.87 -5.07 6.49
N SER A 5 -34.74 -5.13 5.47
CA SER A 5 -34.30 -5.09 4.07
C SER A 5 -33.63 -3.77 3.69
N LYS A 6 -34.05 -2.66 4.30
CA LYS A 6 -33.48 -1.33 4.07
C LYS A 6 -32.11 -1.18 4.75
N GLU A 7 -32.01 -1.60 6.00
CA GLU A 7 -30.74 -1.62 6.74
C GLU A 7 -29.70 -2.52 6.07
N MET A 8 -30.10 -3.68 5.56
CA MET A 8 -29.22 -4.55 4.78
C MET A 8 -28.76 -3.89 3.47
N PHE A 9 -29.65 -3.18 2.77
CA PHE A 9 -29.30 -2.46 1.55
C PHE A 9 -28.34 -1.31 1.82
N ASP A 10 -28.58 -0.52 2.87
CA ASP A 10 -27.71 0.57 3.29
C ASP A 10 -26.33 0.06 3.73
N ALA A 11 -26.29 -1.06 4.46
CA ALA A 11 -25.04 -1.73 4.83
C ALA A 11 -24.26 -2.24 3.61
N PHE A 12 -24.96 -2.81 2.62
CA PHE A 12 -24.35 -3.23 1.36
C PHE A 12 -23.79 -2.04 0.57
N ALA A 13 -24.57 -0.96 0.42
CA ALA A 13 -24.11 0.26 -0.24
C ALA A 13 -22.90 0.87 0.48
N ALA A 14 -22.89 0.88 1.81
CA ALA A 14 -21.76 1.31 2.61
C ALA A 14 -20.54 0.41 2.46
N SER A 15 -20.71 -0.90 2.29
CA SER A 15 -19.64 -1.85 2.00
C SER A 15 -19.08 -1.66 0.58
N ALA A 16 -19.95 -1.46 -0.42
CA ALA A 16 -19.55 -1.19 -1.80
C ALA A 16 -18.75 0.11 -1.91
N LYS A 17 -19.18 1.16 -1.21
CA LYS A 17 -18.41 2.41 -1.10
C LYS A 17 -17.06 2.19 -0.43
N ALA A 18 -17.02 1.44 0.67
CA ALA A 18 -15.75 1.12 1.34
C ALA A 18 -14.79 0.35 0.41
N ALA A 19 -15.28 -0.60 -0.38
CA ALA A 19 -14.46 -1.31 -1.36
C ALA A 19 -13.89 -0.35 -2.43
N ALA A 20 -14.70 0.57 -2.95
CA ALA A 20 -14.25 1.58 -3.92
C ALA A 20 -13.19 2.53 -3.34
N ASP A 21 -13.40 3.04 -2.12
CA ASP A 21 -12.46 3.93 -1.45
C ASP A 21 -11.12 3.20 -1.18
N ASN A 22 -11.17 1.93 -0.79
CA ASN A 22 -9.98 1.09 -0.58
C ASN A 22 -9.24 0.77 -1.89
N ALA A 23 -9.94 0.61 -3.01
CA ALA A 23 -9.29 0.46 -4.32
C ALA A 23 -8.51 1.72 -4.71
N VAL A 24 -9.03 2.92 -4.40
CA VAL A 24 -8.32 4.19 -4.61
C VAL A 24 -7.07 4.27 -3.73
N LEU A 25 -7.17 3.87 -2.47
CA LEU A 25 -6.03 3.83 -1.54
C LEU A 25 -4.92 2.88 -2.03
N LEU A 26 -5.26 1.68 -2.48
CA LEU A 26 -4.27 0.75 -3.05
C LEU A 26 -3.56 1.33 -4.27
N ASN A 27 -4.31 1.94 -5.19
CA ASN A 27 -3.70 2.57 -6.36
C ASN A 27 -2.77 3.71 -5.97
N LYS A 28 -3.13 4.49 -4.95
CA LYS A 28 -2.29 5.58 -4.44
C LYS A 28 -0.99 5.03 -3.85
N GLU A 29 -1.06 3.98 -3.03
CA GLU A 29 0.13 3.35 -2.43
C GLU A 29 1.07 2.81 -3.51
N LEU A 30 0.55 2.09 -4.51
CA LEU A 30 1.35 1.59 -5.63
C LEU A 30 2.07 2.71 -6.39
N LEU A 31 1.43 3.87 -6.55
CA LEU A 31 2.05 5.04 -7.16
C LEU A 31 3.13 5.66 -6.28
N GLU A 32 2.92 5.73 -4.96
CA GLU A 32 3.91 6.23 -4.00
C GLU A 32 5.14 5.31 -3.90
N PHE A 33 4.91 4.00 -3.87
CA PHE A 33 5.98 3.00 -3.96
C PHE A 33 6.77 3.13 -5.27
N GLY A 34 6.07 3.29 -6.39
CA GLY A 34 6.71 3.51 -7.70
C GLY A 34 7.58 4.77 -7.74
N LYS A 35 7.13 5.87 -7.13
CA LYS A 35 7.94 7.10 -6.99
C LYS A 35 9.19 6.85 -6.15
N THR A 36 9.03 6.19 -5.01
CA THR A 36 10.14 5.84 -4.11
C THR A 36 11.21 5.03 -4.85
N ARG A 37 10.80 4.07 -5.69
CA ARG A 37 11.72 3.29 -6.53
C ARG A 37 12.49 4.14 -7.52
N ILE A 38 11.79 5.04 -8.22
CA ILE A 38 12.43 5.95 -9.19
C ILE A 38 13.44 6.87 -8.49
N GLU A 39 13.13 7.35 -7.29
CA GLU A 39 14.05 8.18 -6.50
C GLU A 39 15.31 7.41 -6.08
N ILE A 40 15.17 6.16 -5.63
CA ILE A 40 16.31 5.28 -5.30
C ILE A 40 17.18 5.05 -6.54
N ASP A 41 16.56 4.74 -7.69
CA ASP A 41 17.27 4.49 -8.95
C ASP A 41 18.00 5.75 -9.43
N ALA A 42 17.34 6.91 -9.41
CA ALA A 42 17.91 8.19 -9.83
C ALA A 42 19.08 8.60 -8.91
N SER A 43 18.90 8.53 -7.60
CA SER A 43 19.95 8.84 -6.62
C SER A 43 21.16 7.92 -6.78
N THR A 44 20.93 6.63 -7.02
CA THR A 44 22.00 5.65 -7.26
C THR A 44 22.74 5.96 -8.56
N ALA A 45 22.03 6.30 -9.63
CA ALA A 45 22.64 6.66 -10.91
C ALA A 45 23.52 7.91 -10.78
N GLU A 46 23.03 8.95 -10.09
CA GLU A 46 23.81 10.16 -9.81
C GLU A 46 25.08 9.84 -9.00
N ALA A 47 24.95 9.00 -7.97
CA ALA A 47 26.09 8.61 -7.14
C ALA A 47 27.12 7.78 -7.92
N MET A 48 26.67 6.89 -8.80
CA MET A 48 27.56 6.10 -9.68
C MET A 48 28.34 7.00 -10.65
N LEU A 49 27.72 8.05 -11.20
CA LEU A 49 28.40 9.03 -12.06
C LEU A 49 29.47 9.84 -11.30
N GLY A 50 29.28 10.05 -9.99
CA GLY A 50 30.23 10.75 -9.13
C GLY A 50 31.33 9.88 -8.53
N ALA A 51 31.27 8.55 -8.71
CA ALA A 51 32.21 7.61 -8.10
C ALA A 51 33.63 7.76 -8.67
N LYS A 52 34.64 7.82 -7.79
CA LYS A 52 36.04 8.05 -8.18
C LYS A 52 36.86 6.76 -8.27
N SER A 53 36.32 5.67 -7.76
CA SER A 53 37.00 4.38 -7.72
C SER A 53 36.03 3.20 -7.81
N MET A 54 36.57 2.01 -8.11
CA MET A 54 35.79 0.77 -8.16
C MET A 54 35.25 0.35 -6.79
N SER A 55 35.95 0.66 -5.69
CA SER A 55 35.41 0.35 -4.35
C SER A 55 34.19 1.21 -4.02
N ASP A 56 34.18 2.47 -4.48
CA ASP A 56 33.02 3.35 -4.30
C ASP A 56 31.81 2.81 -5.06
N LEU A 57 32.01 2.30 -6.28
CA LEU A 57 30.94 1.65 -7.05
C LEU A 57 30.39 0.40 -6.37
N LEU A 58 31.25 -0.44 -5.77
CA LEU A 58 30.82 -1.63 -5.04
C LEU A 58 30.04 -1.27 -3.76
N ALA A 59 30.45 -0.21 -3.07
CA ALA A 59 29.70 0.32 -1.93
C ALA A 59 28.32 0.83 -2.37
N LEU A 60 28.25 1.60 -3.46
CA LEU A 60 26.98 2.08 -4.02
C LEU A 60 26.05 0.96 -4.44
N GLN A 61 26.58 -0.10 -5.08
CA GLN A 61 25.78 -1.25 -5.45
C GLN A 61 25.21 -1.99 -4.23
N ARG A 62 25.99 -2.11 -3.15
CA ARG A 62 25.51 -2.66 -1.88
C ARG A 62 24.39 -1.78 -1.31
N ASP A 63 24.62 -0.48 -1.22
CA ASP A 63 23.68 0.46 -0.61
C ASP A 63 22.37 0.52 -1.41
N PHE A 64 22.45 0.46 -2.74
CA PHE A 64 21.29 0.29 -3.63
C PHE A 64 20.49 -0.97 -3.27
N MET A 65 21.15 -2.13 -3.14
CA MET A 65 20.45 -3.38 -2.79
C MET A 65 19.80 -3.30 -1.40
N VAL A 66 20.45 -2.67 -0.43
CA VAL A 66 19.89 -2.47 0.91
C VAL A 66 18.66 -1.57 0.85
N ALA A 67 18.78 -0.39 0.24
CA ALA A 67 17.67 0.55 0.08
C ALA A 67 16.49 -0.08 -0.68
N ALA A 68 16.79 -0.82 -1.74
CA ALA A 68 15.78 -1.55 -2.50
C ALA A 68 15.08 -2.61 -1.65
N PHE A 69 15.81 -3.34 -0.80
CA PHE A 69 15.23 -4.35 0.08
C PHE A 69 14.36 -3.71 1.18
N GLU A 70 14.86 -2.67 1.83
CA GLU A 70 14.14 -1.93 2.88
C GLU A 70 12.82 -1.35 2.34
N ALA A 71 12.85 -0.73 1.17
CA ALA A 71 11.64 -0.22 0.53
C ALA A 71 10.61 -1.32 0.23
N TYR A 72 11.03 -2.53 -0.18
CA TYR A 72 10.11 -3.65 -0.39
C TYR A 72 9.54 -4.18 0.93
N ALA A 73 10.38 -4.26 1.96
CA ALA A 73 9.97 -4.73 3.28
C ALA A 73 8.93 -3.78 3.89
N GLU A 74 9.18 -2.47 3.84
CA GLU A 74 8.24 -1.44 4.30
C GLU A 74 6.90 -1.53 3.56
N GLU A 75 6.94 -1.55 2.22
CA GLU A 75 5.75 -1.65 1.37
C GLU A 75 4.92 -2.90 1.70
N SER A 76 5.59 -4.04 1.90
CA SER A 76 4.91 -5.28 2.28
C SER A 76 4.19 -5.18 3.63
N GLY A 77 4.77 -4.44 4.57
CA GLY A 77 4.16 -4.13 5.87
C GLY A 77 2.91 -3.28 5.71
N LYS A 78 3.02 -2.19 4.95
CA LYS A 78 1.89 -1.29 4.66
C LYS A 78 0.74 -2.00 3.95
N LEU A 79 1.03 -2.78 2.90
CA LEU A 79 0.01 -3.54 2.18
C LEU A 79 -0.71 -4.55 3.08
N ARG A 80 0.01 -5.18 4.02
CA ARG A 80 -0.58 -6.06 5.01
C ARG A 80 -1.52 -5.29 5.95
N GLU A 81 -1.10 -4.15 6.48
CA GLU A 81 -1.92 -3.30 7.34
C GLU A 81 -3.17 -2.81 6.59
N MET A 82 -3.02 -2.30 5.36
CA MET A 82 -4.13 -1.90 4.50
C MET A 82 -5.12 -3.04 4.27
N THR A 83 -4.64 -4.25 4.03
CA THR A 83 -5.51 -5.43 3.82
C THR A 83 -6.30 -5.79 5.08
N MET A 84 -5.67 -5.68 6.27
CA MET A 84 -6.36 -5.90 7.54
C MET A 84 -7.43 -4.83 7.76
N ASP A 85 -7.13 -3.56 7.50
CA ASP A 85 -8.07 -2.46 7.62
C ASP A 85 -9.24 -2.57 6.65
N MET A 86 -8.98 -2.96 5.39
CA MET A 86 -10.02 -3.27 4.40
C MET A 86 -10.99 -4.32 4.92
N THR A 87 -10.44 -5.41 5.47
CA THR A 87 -11.23 -6.53 6.01
C THR A 87 -12.09 -6.05 7.17
N ASN A 88 -11.51 -5.30 8.12
CA ASN A 88 -12.24 -4.75 9.26
C ASN A 88 -13.38 -3.81 8.83
N GLN A 89 -13.12 -2.96 7.83
CA GLN A 89 -14.12 -2.03 7.30
C GLN A 89 -15.27 -2.72 6.58
N MET A 90 -15.01 -3.80 5.83
CA MET A 90 -16.06 -4.57 5.15
C MET A 90 -16.85 -5.45 6.12
N VAL A 91 -16.17 -6.24 6.95
CA VAL A 91 -16.83 -7.15 7.91
C VAL A 91 -17.65 -6.37 8.92
N GLY A 92 -17.11 -5.28 9.50
CA GLY A 92 -17.82 -4.47 10.49
C GLY A 92 -19.05 -3.72 9.96
N ARG A 93 -19.18 -3.55 8.63
CA ARG A 93 -20.35 -2.93 8.00
C ARG A 93 -21.46 -3.93 7.69
N ILE A 94 -21.10 -5.16 7.31
CA ILE A 94 -22.06 -6.23 7.02
C ILE A 94 -22.55 -6.92 8.31
N SER A 95 -21.71 -6.99 9.36
CA SER A 95 -22.08 -7.70 10.59
C SER A 95 -22.99 -6.91 11.53
N LYS A 96 -23.00 -5.57 11.45
CA LYS A 96 -23.80 -4.70 12.34
C LYS A 96 -25.32 -4.91 12.25
N PRO A 97 -25.93 -5.03 11.06
CA PRO A 97 -27.38 -5.31 10.94
C PRO A 97 -27.77 -6.75 11.29
N LEU A 98 -26.84 -7.70 11.30
CA LEU A 98 -27.09 -9.13 11.59
C LEU A 98 -27.09 -9.46 13.09
N ALA A 99 -26.56 -8.56 13.93
CA ALA A 99 -26.41 -8.76 15.36
C ALA A 99 -27.50 -8.04 16.20
N ALA A 100 -28.45 -7.37 15.55
CA ALA A 100 -29.61 -6.68 16.14
C ALA A 100 -30.89 -7.48 15.88
#